data_AF-A0A086QC79-F1
#
_entry.id   AF-A0A086QC79-F1
#
_cell.length_a   1.000
_cell.length_b   1.000
_cell.length_c   1.000
_cell.angle_alpha   90.00
_cell.angle_beta   90.00
_cell.angle_gamma   90.00
#
_symmetry.space_group_name_H-M   'P 1'
#
loop_
_entity.id
_entity.type
_entity.pdbx_description
1 polymer ?
#
loop_
_entity_poly.entity_id
_entity_poly.type
_entity_poly.pdbx_seq_one_letter_code
_entity_poly.pdbx_strand_id
1 'polypeptide(L)'
;CGDIFSSPEFEFRLASGASDGLMIARAALVKPWVFTEISERKVWDISASERLDLLKRFVRFGLEHWGSDSRGVATTRRFLLELLSFQHRYVPPPFFEFLPQLLQWRPSPFVARSNLENMLASPSVK
;
A
#
# COMPACT_ATOMS: atom_id res chain seq x y z
N CYS A 1 -1.07 18.31 8.94
CA CYS A 1 -1.62 17.67 7.72
C CYS A 1 -0.62 16.62 7.24
N GLY A 2 -1.08 15.42 6.86
CA GLY A 2 -0.23 14.35 6.31
C GLY A 2 0.16 13.25 7.29
N ASP A 3 0.64 12.14 6.71
CA ASP A 3 1.16 10.93 7.37
C ASP A 3 0.17 9.96 7.99
N ILE A 4 -1.11 10.11 7.64
CA ILE A 4 -2.15 9.13 8.01
C ILE A 4 -1.90 7.82 7.27
N PHE A 5 -1.58 6.77 8.02
CA PHE A 5 -1.21 5.46 7.48
C PHE A 5 -2.26 4.36 7.75
N SER A 6 -3.20 4.59 8.65
CA SER A 6 -4.16 3.58 9.09
C SER A 6 -5.52 4.19 9.48
N SER A 7 -6.57 3.35 9.47
CA SER A 7 -7.90 3.75 9.93
C SER A 7 -7.93 4.30 11.37
N PRO A 8 -7.27 3.67 12.38
CA PRO A 8 -7.23 4.24 13.73
C PRO A 8 -6.58 5.63 13.80
N GLU A 9 -5.54 5.88 13.01
CA GLU A 9 -4.90 7.21 12.96
C GLU A 9 -5.83 8.25 12.31
N PHE A 10 -6.56 7.86 11.26
CA PHE A 10 -7.55 8.72 10.63
C PHE A 10 -8.63 9.14 11.64
N GLU A 11 -9.21 8.17 12.37
CA GLU A 11 -10.24 8.42 13.39
C GLU A 11 -9.72 9.29 14.53
N PHE A 12 -8.49 9.04 15.02
CA PHE A 12 -7.88 9.88 16.05
C PHE A 12 -7.75 11.34 15.61
N ARG A 13 -7.30 11.58 14.37
CA ARG A 13 -7.16 12.95 13.85
C ARG A 13 -8.51 13.60 13.58
N LEU A 14 -9.50 12.84 13.13
CA LEU A 14 -10.86 13.34 12.96
C LEU A 14 -11.46 13.77 14.30
N ALA A 15 -11.28 12.95 15.35
CA ALA A 15 -11.76 13.23 16.70
C ALA A 15 -11.08 14.45 17.35
N SER A 16 -9.86 14.81 16.93
CA SER A 16 -9.17 16.00 17.43
C SER A 16 -9.86 17.33 17.04
N GLY A 17 -10.77 17.30 16.06
CA GLY A 17 -11.54 18.48 15.64
C GLY A 17 -10.73 19.57 14.95
N ALA A 18 -9.45 19.32 14.64
CA ALA A 18 -8.53 20.32 14.11
C ALA A 18 -8.74 20.62 12.60
N SER A 19 -9.55 19.82 11.89
CA SER A 19 -9.73 19.94 10.44
C SER A 19 -11.01 19.28 9.95
N ASP A 20 -11.74 19.94 9.04
CA ASP A 20 -12.93 19.40 8.36
C ASP A 20 -12.61 18.32 7.31
N GLY A 21 -11.34 18.18 6.95
CA GLY A 21 -10.88 17.22 5.95
C GLY A 21 -9.44 16.78 6.17
N LEU A 22 -9.17 15.51 5.84
CA LEU A 22 -7.86 14.88 5.97
C LEU A 22 -7.40 14.36 4.61
N MET A 23 -6.14 14.63 4.25
CA MET A 23 -5.55 14.20 2.98
C MET A 23 -4.58 13.04 3.18
N ILE A 24 -4.68 12.03 2.33
CA ILE A 24 -3.81 10.85 2.31
C ILE A 24 -3.12 10.78 0.93
N ALA A 25 -1.79 10.75 0.92
CA ALA A 25 -1.00 10.70 -0.31
C ALA A 25 -0.04 9.50 -0.31
N ARG A 26 1.09 9.62 0.41
CA ARG A 26 2.15 8.59 0.44
C ARG A 26 1.65 7.22 0.96
N ALA A 27 0.78 7.22 1.96
CA ALA A 27 0.22 5.98 2.50
C ALA A 27 -0.62 5.23 1.45
N ALA A 28 -1.32 5.93 0.56
CA ALA A 28 -2.09 5.30 -0.52
C ALA A 28 -1.18 4.59 -1.55
N LEU A 29 0.08 5.01 -1.70
CA LEU A 29 1.05 4.32 -2.55
C LEU A 29 1.57 3.03 -1.93
N VAL A 30 1.81 3.04 -0.61
CA VAL A 30 2.24 1.84 0.13
C VAL A 30 1.08 0.85 0.30
N LYS A 31 -0.11 1.39 0.57
CA LYS A 31 -1.30 0.66 0.96
C LYS A 31 -2.54 1.21 0.23
N PRO A 32 -2.78 0.86 -1.04
CA PRO A 32 -3.91 1.37 -1.81
C PRO A 32 -5.29 1.11 -1.18
N TRP A 33 -5.41 0.05 -0.37
CA TRP A 33 -6.64 -0.30 0.36
C TRP A 33 -6.85 0.50 1.65
N VAL A 34 -5.99 1.48 1.97
CA VAL A 34 -6.18 2.36 3.15
C VAL A 34 -7.55 3.07 3.14
N PHE A 35 -8.09 3.37 1.96
CA PHE A 35 -9.43 3.95 1.84
C PHE A 35 -10.53 2.96 2.22
N THR A 36 -10.38 1.69 1.88
CA THR A 36 -11.27 0.61 2.32
C THR A 36 -11.21 0.45 3.82
N GLU A 37 -10.00 0.44 4.41
CA GLU A 37 -9.84 0.40 5.87
C GLU A 37 -10.55 1.54 6.58
N ILE A 38 -10.42 2.77 6.07
CA ILE A 38 -11.07 3.96 6.65
C ILE A 38 -12.59 3.86 6.51
N SER A 39 -13.09 3.51 5.32
CA SER A 39 -14.52 3.37 5.07
C SER A 39 -15.16 2.30 5.93
N GLU A 40 -14.45 1.20 6.19
CA GLU A 40 -14.94 0.07 6.98
C GLU A 40 -14.53 0.14 8.47
N ARG A 41 -13.81 1.20 8.86
CA ARG A 41 -13.27 1.41 10.22
C ARG A 41 -12.52 0.19 10.78
N LYS A 42 -11.72 -0.46 9.94
CA LYS A 42 -10.96 -1.67 10.32
C LYS A 42 -9.55 -1.64 9.73
N VAL A 43 -8.62 -2.28 10.41
CA VAL A 43 -7.31 -2.61 9.84
C VAL A 43 -7.44 -3.92 9.07
N TRP A 44 -7.06 -3.92 7.79
CA TRP A 44 -7.20 -5.10 6.95
C TRP A 44 -5.88 -5.85 6.85
N ASP A 45 -5.85 -7.07 7.40
CA ASP A 45 -4.78 -8.03 7.15
C ASP A 45 -4.96 -8.69 5.78
N ILE A 46 -4.64 -7.94 4.72
CA ILE A 46 -4.72 -8.44 3.34
C ILE A 46 -3.66 -9.51 3.10
N SER A 47 -4.03 -10.58 2.41
CA SER A 47 -3.11 -11.65 2.03
C SER A 47 -2.20 -11.24 0.87
N ALA A 48 -1.07 -11.94 0.73
CA ALA A 48 -0.16 -11.72 -0.40
C ALA A 48 -0.81 -12.00 -1.77
N SER A 49 -1.74 -12.95 -1.84
CA SER A 49 -2.49 -13.27 -3.06
C SER A 49 -3.45 -12.14 -3.44
N GLU A 50 -4.20 -11.59 -2.48
CA GLU A 50 -5.08 -10.44 -2.72
C GLU A 50 -4.28 -9.20 -3.16
N ARG A 51 -3.09 -8.98 -2.58
CA ARG A 51 -2.15 -7.94 -3.04
C ARG A 51 -1.71 -8.16 -4.48
N LEU A 52 -1.39 -9.40 -4.84
CA LEU A 52 -1.03 -9.74 -6.23
C LEU A 52 -2.22 -9.50 -7.18
N ASP A 53 -3.45 -9.78 -6.76
CA ASP A 53 -4.64 -9.54 -7.57
C ASP A 53 -4.93 -8.04 -7.77
N LEU A 54 -4.60 -7.19 -6.79
CA LEU A 54 -4.57 -5.74 -6.97
C LEU A 54 -3.58 -5.31 -8.06
N LEU A 55 -2.38 -5.90 -8.06
CA LEU A 55 -1.35 -5.63 -9.08
C LEU A 55 -1.77 -6.10 -10.47
N LYS A 56 -2.40 -7.28 -10.58
CA LYS A 56 -2.98 -7.76 -11.85
C LYS A 56 -4.02 -6.80 -12.39
N ARG A 57 -4.91 -6.29 -11.52
CA ARG A 57 -5.90 -5.27 -11.90
C ARG A 57 -5.24 -3.98 -12.38
N PHE A 58 -4.21 -3.51 -11.67
CA PHE A 58 -3.44 -2.34 -12.08
C PHE A 58 -2.85 -2.52 -13.49
N VAL A 59 -2.20 -3.66 -13.76
CA VAL A 59 -1.61 -3.93 -15.07
C VAL A 59 -2.69 -4.01 -16.15
N ARG A 60 -3.81 -4.68 -15.88
CA ARG A 60 -4.92 -4.76 -16.82
C ARG A 60 -5.44 -3.36 -17.21
N PHE A 61 -5.74 -2.52 -16.23
CA PHE A 61 -6.19 -1.15 -16.49
C PHE A 61 -5.13 -0.30 -17.18
N GLY A 62 -3.85 -0.49 -16.84
CA GLY A 62 -2.75 0.18 -17.51
C GLY A 62 -2.67 -0.17 -19.00
N LEU A 63 -2.80 -1.46 -19.35
CA LEU A 63 -2.77 -1.91 -20.74
C LEU A 63 -4.04 -1.51 -21.51
N GLU A 64 -5.20 -1.46 -20.85
CA GLU A 64 -6.44 -0.92 -21.44
C GLU A 64 -6.32 0.59 -21.74
N HIS A 65 -5.63 1.34 -20.88
CA HIS A 65 -5.50 2.79 -21.01
C HIS A 65 -4.37 3.23 -21.94
N TRP A 66 -3.17 2.65 -21.82
CA TRP A 66 -1.98 3.02 -22.59
C TRP A 66 -1.76 2.17 -23.84
N GLY A 67 -2.47 1.04 -23.98
CA GLY A 67 -2.31 0.09 -25.06
C GLY A 67 -1.40 -1.09 -24.74
N SER A 68 -1.53 -2.14 -25.55
CA SER A 68 -0.71 -3.37 -25.48
C SER A 68 0.43 -3.39 -26.49
N ASP A 69 0.68 -2.29 -27.20
CA ASP A 69 1.84 -2.10 -28.05
C ASP A 69 3.11 -1.90 -27.21
N SER A 70 4.29 -1.91 -27.84
CA SER A 70 5.56 -1.81 -27.12
C SER A 70 5.65 -0.56 -26.24
N ARG A 71 5.04 0.56 -26.67
CA ARG A 71 5.02 1.82 -25.91
C ARG A 71 4.08 1.73 -24.71
N GLY A 72 2.86 1.22 -24.88
CA GLY A 72 1.89 1.06 -23.81
C GLY A 72 2.36 0.07 -22.74
N VAL A 73 2.98 -1.04 -23.15
CA VAL A 73 3.61 -2.01 -22.24
C VAL A 73 4.76 -1.37 -21.46
N ALA A 74 5.65 -0.62 -22.12
CA ALA A 74 6.76 0.05 -21.43
C ALA A 74 6.27 1.11 -20.42
N THR A 75 5.21 1.84 -20.76
CA THR A 75 4.59 2.84 -19.88
C THR A 75 3.94 2.18 -18.66
N THR A 76 3.14 1.13 -18.88
CA THR A 76 2.53 0.36 -17.79
C THR A 76 3.58 -0.23 -16.85
N ARG A 77 4.66 -0.81 -17.42
CA ARG A 77 5.77 -1.38 -16.66
C ARG A 77 6.46 -0.33 -15.80
N ARG A 78 6.71 0.87 -16.33
CA ARG A 78 7.34 1.96 -15.58
C ARG A 78 6.53 2.30 -14.32
N PHE A 79 5.23 2.55 -14.46
CA PHE A 79 4.38 2.89 -13.33
C PHE A 79 4.16 1.72 -12.36
N LEU A 80 4.10 0.48 -12.87
CA LEU A 80 4.06 -0.71 -12.03
C LEU A 80 5.30 -0.81 -11.13
N LEU A 81 6.49 -0.61 -11.70
CA LEU A 81 7.74 -0.66 -10.93
C LEU A 81 7.82 0.48 -9.90
N GLU A 82 7.34 1.67 -10.27
CA GLU A 82 7.22 2.79 -9.34
C GLU A 82 6.26 2.45 -8.18
N LEU A 83 5.09 1.87 -8.46
CA LEU A 83 4.15 1.43 -7.43
C LEU A 83 4.77 0.36 -6.50
N LEU A 84 5.45 -0.65 -7.06
CA LEU A 84 6.14 -1.68 -6.28
C LEU A 84 7.25 -1.10 -5.39
N SER A 85 7.93 -0.05 -5.85
CA SER A 85 8.92 0.68 -5.05
C SER A 85 8.32 1.33 -3.79
N PHE A 86 7.00 1.57 -3.74
CA PHE A 86 6.33 2.01 -2.51
C PHE A 86 5.75 0.85 -1.71
N GLN A 87 5.10 -0.11 -2.37
CA GLN A 87 4.37 -1.21 -1.73
C GLN A 87 5.26 -2.20 -0.99
N HIS A 88 6.55 -2.33 -1.32
CA HIS A 88 7.46 -3.21 -0.58
C HIS A 88 7.63 -2.83 0.90
N ARG A 89 7.28 -1.59 1.27
CA ARG A 89 7.33 -1.10 2.66
C ARG A 89 6.12 -1.52 3.50
N TYR A 90 5.11 -2.17 2.89
CA TYR A 90 3.97 -2.67 3.62
C TYR A 90 4.37 -3.82 4.55
N VAL A 91 3.87 -3.76 5.79
CA VAL A 91 4.01 -4.82 6.79
C VAL A 91 2.62 -5.31 7.17
N PRO A 92 2.39 -6.63 7.19
CA PRO A 92 1.11 -7.17 7.64
C PRO A 92 0.85 -6.86 9.12
N PRO A 93 -0.42 -6.57 9.51
CA PRO A 93 -0.77 -6.20 10.87
C PRO A 93 -0.29 -7.13 11.99
N PRO A 94 -0.27 -8.47 11.81
CA PRO A 94 0.25 -9.37 12.84
C PRO A 94 1.73 -9.15 13.21
N PHE A 95 2.50 -8.46 12.38
CA PHE A 95 3.91 -8.16 12.60
C PHE A 95 4.15 -6.74 13.15
N PHE A 96 3.10 -5.99 13.47
CA PHE A 96 3.28 -4.67 14.08
C PHE A 96 3.76 -4.81 15.52
N GLU A 97 4.94 -4.25 15.80
CA GLU A 97 5.46 -4.13 17.17
C GLU A 97 4.62 -3.14 18.00
N PHE A 98 4.13 -2.07 17.37
CA PHE A 98 3.33 -1.03 17.99
C PHE A 98 2.20 -0.57 17.05
N LEU A 99 1.05 -0.25 17.63
CA LEU A 99 -0.11 0.31 16.93
C LEU A 99 -0.38 1.75 17.39
N PRO A 100 -0.72 2.68 16.48
CA PRO A 100 -0.77 2.53 15.02
C PRO A 100 0.63 2.57 14.38
N GLN A 101 0.80 1.86 13.25
CA GLN A 101 2.03 1.98 12.46
C GLN A 101 2.13 3.36 11.82
N LEU A 102 3.29 4.00 11.96
CA LEU A 102 3.57 5.30 11.36
C LEU A 102 4.32 5.16 10.03
N LEU A 103 3.98 6.01 9.05
CA LEU A 103 4.54 5.95 7.69
C LEU A 103 6.08 6.09 7.64
N GLN A 104 6.66 6.86 8.57
CA GLN A 104 8.09 7.12 8.65
C GLN A 104 8.90 5.96 9.24
N TRP A 105 8.23 4.98 9.86
CA TRP A 105 8.92 3.86 10.48
C TRP A 105 9.52 2.95 9.42
N ARG A 106 10.75 2.52 9.68
CA ARG A 106 11.37 1.42 8.96
C ARG A 106 11.12 0.17 9.78
N PRO A 107 10.19 -0.70 9.34
CA PRO A 107 9.87 -1.89 10.09
C PRO A 107 11.08 -2.81 10.21
N SER A 108 11.21 -3.46 11.36
CA SER A 108 12.18 -4.52 11.57
C SER A 108 11.96 -5.64 10.54
N PRO A 109 13.03 -6.35 10.12
CA PRO A 109 12.89 -7.53 9.29
C PRO A 109 11.96 -8.53 9.98
N PHE A 110 10.94 -9.01 9.26
CA PHE A 110 10.01 -10.03 9.74
C PHE A 110 10.11 -11.28 8.87
N VAL A 111 9.75 -12.42 9.46
CA VAL A 111 9.63 -13.67 8.71
C VAL A 111 8.27 -13.66 8.02
N ALA A 112 8.27 -13.51 6.70
CA ALA A 112 7.06 -13.46 5.90
C ALA A 112 6.27 -14.77 6.00
N ARG A 113 4.93 -14.67 5.90
CA ARG A 113 4.00 -15.83 6.00
C ARG A 113 4.10 -16.78 4.81
N SER A 114 4.60 -16.29 3.68
CA SER A 114 4.73 -17.05 2.44
C SER A 114 5.87 -16.52 1.57
N ASN A 115 6.33 -17.33 0.63
CA ASN A 115 7.32 -16.92 -0.37
C ASN A 115 6.85 -15.70 -1.18
N LEU A 116 5.57 -15.64 -1.53
CA LEU A 116 5.00 -14.50 -2.25
C LEU A 116 5.05 -13.22 -1.41
N GLU A 117 4.70 -13.31 -0.12
CA GLU A 117 4.80 -12.17 0.78
C GLU A 117 6.25 -11.69 0.93
N ASN A 118 7.19 -12.61 1.03
CA ASN A 118 8.62 -12.30 1.07
C ASN A 118 9.07 -11.56 -0.21
N MET A 119 8.62 -12.02 -1.39
CA MET A 119 8.91 -11.35 -2.66
C MET A 119 8.30 -9.94 -2.72
N LEU A 120 7.06 -9.80 -2.26
CA LEU A 120 6.35 -8.51 -2.24
C LEU A 120 6.88 -7.53 -1.18
N ALA A 121 7.65 -7.98 -0.20
CA ALA A 121 8.31 -7.17 0.81
C ALA A 121 9.79 -6.88 0.48
N SER A 122 10.31 -7.49 -0.57
CA SER A 122 11.73 -7.37 -0.93
C SER A 122 12.07 -5.95 -1.41
N PRO A 123 13.08 -5.29 -0.82
CA PRO A 123 13.61 -4.02 -1.32
C PRO A 123 14.61 -4.22 -2.48
N SER A 124 14.90 -5.46 -2.88
CA SER A 124 15.89 -5.73 -3.92
C SER A 124 15.35 -5.36 -5.31
N VAL A 125 16.02 -4.41 -5.95
CA VAL A 125 15.77 -3.98 -7.35
C VAL A 125 16.82 -4.59 -8.31
N LYS A 126 17.62 -5.54 -7.84
CA LYS A 126 18.71 -6.16 -8.61
C LYS A 126 18.21 -7.17 -9.63
#